data_AF-A0A1M6U3U8-F1
#
_entry.id   AF-A0A1M6U3U8-F1
#
_cell.length_a   1.000
_cell.length_b   1.000
_cell.length_c   1.000
_cell.angle_alpha   90.00
_cell.angle_beta   90.00
_cell.angle_gamma   90.00
#
_symmetry.space_group_name_H-M   'P 1'
#
loop_
_entity.id
_entity.type
_entity.pdbx_description
1 polymer ?
#
loop_
_entity_poly.entity_id
_entity_poly.type
_entity_poly.pdbx_seq_one_letter_code
_entity_poly.pdbx_strand_id
1 'polypeptide(L)'
;MTDSSELAALVREVEQHAAEAGWDRPAQLFAVVPTAALLAAQPHLAAHLDARSAFTPIAQDALPSPDLAAALASIMWPDEVAGCAVVQEIMLAPPDADPDGEPTREAGYREARLVAAVLRDGPSACALRLRDPRSDAEEQLIEAADLAPNLVGALRETFAPA
;
A
#
# COMPACT_ATOMS: atom_id res chain seq x y z
N MET A 1 -6.25 -7.89 -20.02
CA MET A 1 -4.91 -8.06 -19.43
C MET A 1 -4.71 -6.84 -18.56
N THR A 2 -4.82 -6.98 -17.25
CA THR A 2 -4.54 -5.85 -16.37
C THR A 2 -3.03 -5.65 -16.34
N ASP A 3 -2.57 -4.51 -16.86
CA ASP A 3 -1.15 -4.19 -16.92
C ASP A 3 -0.64 -3.65 -15.59
N SER A 4 0.63 -3.93 -15.29
CA SER A 4 1.35 -3.42 -14.11
C SER A 4 1.29 -1.88 -14.01
N SER A 5 1.13 -1.19 -15.15
CA SER A 5 0.93 0.26 -15.22
C SER A 5 -0.31 0.76 -14.46
N GLU A 6 -1.43 0.04 -14.54
CA GLU A 6 -2.68 0.42 -13.86
C GLU A 6 -2.53 0.26 -12.34
N LEU A 7 -1.85 -0.80 -11.90
CA LEU A 7 -1.57 -1.03 -10.49
C LEU A 7 -0.58 0.01 -9.94
N ALA A 8 0.41 0.43 -10.74
CA ALA A 8 1.30 1.52 -10.37
C ALA A 8 0.55 2.85 -10.21
N ALA A 9 -0.42 3.15 -11.09
CA ALA A 9 -1.28 4.33 -10.94
C ALA A 9 -2.11 4.27 -9.65
N LEU A 10 -2.72 3.12 -9.33
CA LEU A 10 -3.43 2.91 -8.06
C LEU A 10 -2.51 3.11 -6.85
N VAL A 11 -1.28 2.57 -6.89
CA VAL A 11 -0.32 2.74 -5.79
C VAL A 11 0.02 4.21 -5.57
N ARG A 12 0.20 5.01 -6.64
CA ARG A 12 0.40 6.46 -6.51
C ARG A 12 -0.81 7.18 -5.92
N GLU A 13 -2.02 6.79 -6.32
CA GLU A 13 -3.25 7.36 -5.78
C GLU A 13 -3.38 7.08 -4.27
N VAL A 14 -3.12 5.84 -3.85
CA VAL A 14 -3.12 5.45 -2.43
C VAL A 14 -2.01 6.16 -1.65
N GLU A 15 -0.82 6.31 -2.24
CA GLU A 15 0.29 7.06 -1.64
C GLU A 15 -0.07 8.52 -1.44
N GLN A 16 -0.60 9.19 -2.47
CA GLN A 16 -1.03 10.59 -2.40
C GLN A 16 -2.13 10.77 -1.35
N HIS A 17 -3.13 9.89 -1.31
CA HIS A 17 -4.18 9.93 -0.29
C HIS A 17 -3.59 9.84 1.13
N ALA A 18 -2.63 8.94 1.35
CA ALA A 18 -1.95 8.84 2.63
C ALA A 18 -1.09 10.08 2.95
N ALA A 19 -0.45 10.68 1.94
CA ALA A 19 0.32 11.92 2.10
C ALA A 19 -0.54 13.10 2.53
N GLU A 20 -1.75 13.23 1.99
CA GLU A 20 -2.72 14.25 2.39
C GLU A 20 -3.17 14.09 3.85
N ALA A 21 -3.19 12.85 4.37
CA ALA A 21 -3.49 12.56 5.77
C ALA A 21 -2.34 12.88 6.75
N GLY A 22 -1.15 13.20 6.23
CA GLY A 22 0.05 13.44 7.01
C GLY A 22 0.73 12.16 7.49
N TRP A 23 1.77 12.32 8.30
CA TRP A 23 2.60 11.24 8.83
C TRP A 23 2.17 10.80 10.23
N ASP A 24 2.86 9.79 10.77
CA ASP A 24 2.63 9.20 12.09
C ASP A 24 1.25 8.54 12.16
N ARG A 25 0.89 7.85 11.07
CA ARG A 25 -0.40 7.16 10.88
C ARG A 25 -0.23 5.65 11.08
N PRO A 26 -1.22 4.97 11.67
CA PRO A 26 -1.22 3.51 11.70
C PRO A 26 -1.32 2.95 10.27
N ALA A 27 -0.95 1.68 10.10
CA ALA A 27 -1.08 1.03 8.80
C ALA A 27 -2.55 1.01 8.34
N GLN A 28 -2.76 1.25 7.04
CA GLN A 28 -4.08 1.35 6.42
C GLN A 28 -4.22 0.30 5.33
N LEU A 29 -5.38 -0.36 5.29
CA LEU A 29 -5.71 -1.38 4.30
C LEU A 29 -6.74 -0.84 3.32
N PHE A 30 -6.59 -1.22 2.05
CA PHE A 30 -7.49 -0.87 0.97
C PHE A 30 -7.88 -2.13 0.21
N ALA A 31 -9.18 -2.30 -0.04
CA ALA A 31 -9.67 -3.24 -1.03
C ALA A 31 -9.52 -2.61 -2.42
N VAL A 32 -9.06 -3.37 -3.40
CA VAL A 32 -8.92 -2.92 -4.79
C VAL A 32 -10.01 -3.57 -5.61
N VAL A 33 -10.93 -2.75 -6.11
CA VAL A 33 -12.11 -3.20 -6.87
C VAL A 33 -12.04 -2.67 -8.30
N PRO A 34 -12.39 -3.46 -9.33
CA PRO A 34 -12.47 -2.95 -10.70
C PRO A 34 -13.51 -1.82 -10.78
N THR A 35 -13.11 -0.64 -11.22
CA THR A 35 -13.96 0.56 -11.26
C THR A 35 -15.22 0.31 -12.09
N ALA A 36 -15.09 -0.39 -13.23
CA ALA A 36 -16.21 -0.74 -14.08
C ALA A 36 -17.25 -1.63 -13.38
N ALA A 37 -16.81 -2.59 -12.56
CA ALA A 37 -17.70 -3.46 -11.79
C ALA A 37 -18.39 -2.67 -10.66
N LEU A 38 -17.63 -1.82 -9.96
CA LEU A 38 -18.15 -0.95 -8.92
C LEU A 38 -19.24 -0.01 -9.46
N LEU A 39 -19.02 0.63 -10.61
CA LEU A 39 -19.99 1.52 -11.25
C LEU A 39 -21.22 0.78 -11.79
N ALA A 40 -21.06 -0.46 -12.25
CA ALA A 40 -22.21 -1.28 -12.65
C ALA A 40 -23.11 -1.65 -11.47
N ALA A 41 -22.52 -1.99 -10.32
CA ALA A 41 -23.24 -2.30 -9.10
C ALA A 41 -23.81 -1.04 -8.42
N GLN A 42 -23.08 0.07 -8.48
CA GLN A 42 -23.40 1.33 -7.80
C GLN A 42 -23.31 2.55 -8.75
N PRO A 43 -24.29 2.73 -9.66
CA PRO A 43 -24.24 3.78 -10.69
C PRO A 43 -24.17 5.20 -10.15
N HIS A 44 -24.65 5.44 -8.92
CA HIS A 44 -24.63 6.75 -8.28
C HIS A 44 -23.20 7.25 -7.98
N LEU A 45 -22.21 6.35 -7.91
CA LEU A 45 -20.81 6.71 -7.70
C LEU A 45 -20.14 7.30 -8.94
N ALA A 46 -20.78 7.24 -10.12
CA ALA A 46 -20.21 7.76 -11.37
C ALA A 46 -19.87 9.26 -11.33
N ALA A 47 -20.51 10.04 -10.45
CA ALA A 47 -20.20 11.45 -10.25
C ALA A 47 -18.94 11.69 -9.38
N HIS A 48 -18.47 10.66 -8.67
CA HIS A 48 -17.42 10.75 -7.65
C HIS A 48 -16.13 9.99 -8.03
N LEU A 49 -16.20 9.11 -9.02
CA LEU A 49 -15.09 8.27 -9.46
C LEU A 49 -14.62 8.65 -10.86
N ASP A 50 -13.31 8.54 -11.11
CA ASP A 50 -12.80 8.62 -12.48
C ASP A 50 -13.04 7.28 -13.19
N ALA A 51 -14.02 7.27 -14.10
CA ALA A 51 -14.35 6.08 -14.89
C ALA A 51 -13.21 5.59 -15.79
N ARG A 52 -12.14 6.38 -15.96
CA ARG A 52 -10.94 5.98 -16.72
C ARG A 52 -9.97 5.14 -15.90
N SER A 53 -10.03 5.22 -14.56
CA SER A 53 -9.18 4.39 -13.69
C SER A 53 -9.63 2.94 -13.77
N ALA A 54 -8.71 2.00 -14.01
CA ALA A 54 -9.07 0.58 -14.04
C ALA A 54 -9.56 0.06 -12.68
N PHE A 55 -9.03 0.62 -11.59
CA PHE A 55 -9.33 0.22 -10.23
C PHE A 55 -9.70 1.41 -9.35
N THR A 56 -10.51 1.12 -8.33
CA THR A 56 -10.84 2.05 -7.24
C THR A 56 -10.34 1.45 -5.92
N PRO A 57 -9.44 2.13 -5.20
CA PRO A 57 -9.07 1.73 -3.85
C PRO A 57 -10.18 2.12 -2.86
N ILE A 58 -10.64 1.17 -2.05
CA ILE A 58 -11.66 1.37 -1.03
C ILE A 58 -10.99 1.20 0.34
N ALA A 59 -10.85 2.29 1.09
CA ALA A 59 -10.30 2.25 2.44
C ALA A 59 -11.11 1.30 3.34
N GLN A 60 -10.43 0.45 4.09
CA GLN A 60 -11.04 -0.45 5.07
C GLN A 60 -11.01 0.14 6.47
N ASP A 61 -11.74 -0.51 7.38
CA ASP A 61 -11.66 -0.22 8.80
C ASP A 61 -10.24 -0.46 9.35
N ALA A 62 -10.02 0.03 10.58
CA ALA A 62 -8.76 -0.16 11.28
C ALA A 62 -8.40 -1.65 11.36
N LEU A 63 -7.10 -1.93 11.19
CA LEU A 63 -6.58 -3.29 11.27
C LEU A 63 -6.90 -3.94 12.63
N PRO A 64 -7.23 -5.24 12.66
CA PRO A 64 -7.59 -5.94 13.89
C PRO A 64 -6.42 -6.08 14.89
N SER A 65 -5.19 -5.84 14.45
CA SER A 65 -3.97 -5.90 15.25
C SER A 65 -3.02 -4.77 14.86
N PRO A 66 -2.24 -4.20 15.80
CA PRO A 66 -1.14 -3.29 15.48
C PRO A 66 0.04 -4.01 14.81
N ASP A 67 0.17 -5.33 14.99
CA ASP A 67 1.09 -6.16 14.22
C ASP A 67 0.47 -6.44 12.85
N LEU A 68 1.05 -5.82 11.81
CA LEU A 68 0.57 -5.93 10.44
C LEU A 68 0.59 -7.37 9.92
N ALA A 69 1.60 -8.17 10.26
CA ALA A 69 1.69 -9.55 9.77
C ALA A 69 0.55 -10.39 10.37
N ALA A 70 0.32 -10.27 11.67
CA ALA A 70 -0.80 -10.92 12.34
C ALA A 70 -2.16 -10.43 11.83
N ALA A 71 -2.29 -9.12 11.55
CA ALA A 71 -3.50 -8.55 10.99
C ALA A 71 -3.81 -9.12 9.60
N LEU A 72 -2.84 -9.11 8.69
CA LEU A 72 -2.96 -9.66 7.33
C LEU A 72 -3.32 -11.15 7.35
N ALA A 73 -2.71 -11.94 8.24
CA ALA A 73 -3.01 -13.36 8.37
C ALA A 73 -4.48 -13.67 8.76
N SER A 74 -5.21 -12.69 9.30
CA SER A 74 -6.63 -12.83 9.66
C SER A 74 -7.60 -12.31 8.60
N ILE A 75 -7.10 -11.67 7.54
CA ILE A 75 -7.91 -11.03 6.52
C ILE A 75 -8.29 -12.02 5.43
N MET A 76 -9.56 -11.98 5.04
CA MET A 76 -10.10 -12.72 3.90
C MET A 76 -10.93 -11.78 3.03
N TRP A 77 -10.81 -11.94 1.71
CA TRP A 77 -11.47 -11.08 0.74
C TRP A 77 -12.56 -11.78 -0.05
N PRO A 78 -13.74 -11.16 -0.24
CA PRO A 78 -14.76 -11.69 -1.14
C PRO A 78 -14.28 -11.66 -2.60
N ASP A 79 -14.95 -12.45 -3.45
CA ASP A 79 -14.57 -12.62 -4.86
C ASP A 79 -14.60 -11.32 -5.68
N GLU A 80 -15.40 -10.35 -5.24
CA GLU A 80 -15.53 -9.02 -5.87
C GLU A 80 -14.26 -8.17 -5.73
N VAL A 81 -13.43 -8.48 -4.72
CA VAL A 81 -12.16 -7.79 -4.48
C VAL A 81 -11.08 -8.42 -5.35
N ALA A 82 -10.64 -7.66 -6.34
CA ALA A 82 -9.63 -8.07 -7.33
C ALA A 82 -8.21 -8.00 -6.78
N GLY A 83 -7.98 -7.25 -5.72
CA GLY A 83 -6.68 -7.07 -5.09
C GLY A 83 -6.78 -6.30 -3.78
N CYS A 84 -5.65 -6.06 -3.14
CA CYS A 84 -5.58 -5.23 -1.95
C CYS A 84 -4.30 -4.39 -1.96
N ALA A 85 -4.34 -3.29 -1.22
CA ALA A 85 -3.18 -2.43 -1.01
C ALA A 85 -3.06 -2.09 0.48
N VAL A 86 -1.82 -1.89 0.93
CA VAL A 86 -1.52 -1.47 2.29
C VAL A 86 -0.56 -0.29 2.27
N VAL A 87 -0.81 0.65 3.18
CA VAL A 87 0.10 1.74 3.51
C VAL A 87 0.65 1.50 4.90
N GLN A 88 1.97 1.62 5.06
CA GLN A 88 2.61 1.59 6.38
C GLN A 88 3.80 2.54 6.43
N GLU A 89 4.11 3.03 7.63
CA GLU A 89 5.29 3.85 7.88
C GLU A 89 6.37 2.99 8.54
N ILE A 90 7.59 3.03 8.00
CA ILE A 90 8.72 2.17 8.39
C ILE A 90 10.00 2.98 8.59
N MET A 91 10.93 2.45 9.39
CA MET A 91 12.29 2.97 9.52
C MET A 91 13.22 2.21 8.58
N LEU A 92 13.68 2.85 7.53
CA LEU A 92 14.61 2.28 6.56
C LEU A 92 16.05 2.31 7.12
N ALA A 93 16.64 1.13 7.23
CA ALA A 93 18.01 0.96 7.71
C ALA A 93 19.03 1.52 6.69
N PRO A 94 20.11 2.18 7.15
CA PRO A 94 21.27 2.44 6.31
C PRO A 94 21.99 1.13 5.93
N PRO A 95 22.82 1.12 4.87
CA PRO A 95 23.50 -0.10 4.41
C PRO A 95 24.46 -0.70 5.44
N ASP A 96 25.03 0.14 6.31
CA ASP A 96 25.99 -0.26 7.35
C ASP A 96 25.34 -0.40 8.74
N ALA A 97 24.00 -0.52 8.79
CA ALA A 97 23.27 -0.69 10.05
C ALA A 97 23.65 -2.00 10.75
N ASP A 98 23.77 -1.95 12.08
CA ASP A 98 23.86 -3.14 12.92
C ASP A 98 22.49 -3.84 12.96
N PRO A 99 22.37 -5.09 12.50
CA PRO A 99 21.09 -5.82 12.50
C PRO A 99 20.52 -6.06 13.90
N ASP A 100 21.37 -6.07 14.93
CA ASP A 100 20.96 -6.25 16.33
C ASP A 100 20.74 -4.90 17.04
N GLY A 101 20.98 -3.79 16.35
CA GLY A 101 20.86 -2.43 16.88
C GLY A 101 19.42 -1.89 16.84
N GLU A 102 19.09 -1.03 17.80
CA GLU A 102 17.80 -0.34 17.82
C GLU A 102 17.70 0.69 16.67
N PRO A 103 16.60 0.68 15.90
CA PRO A 103 16.41 1.61 14.79
C PRO A 103 16.20 3.03 15.32
N THR A 104 17.19 3.90 15.10
CA THR A 104 17.14 5.29 15.55
C THR A 104 17.58 6.24 14.43
N ARG A 105 17.09 7.49 14.48
CA ARG A 105 17.51 8.52 13.52
C ARG A 105 18.98 8.88 13.69
N GLU A 106 19.51 8.78 14.91
CA GLU A 106 20.92 8.96 15.26
C GLU A 106 21.79 7.89 14.59
N ALA A 107 21.31 6.64 14.53
CA ALA A 107 21.95 5.56 13.79
C ALA A 107 21.77 5.65 12.27
N GLY A 108 21.17 6.73 11.75
CA GLY A 108 21.01 6.98 10.32
C GLY A 108 19.79 6.34 9.66
N TYR A 109 18.86 5.79 10.45
CA TYR A 109 17.60 5.28 9.92
C TYR A 109 16.75 6.44 9.40
N ARG A 110 16.08 6.22 8.26
CA ARG A 110 15.20 7.20 7.62
C ARG A 110 13.77 6.76 7.69
N GLU A 111 12.86 7.71 7.88
CA GLU A 111 11.44 7.42 7.84
C GLU A 111 10.99 7.26 6.40
N ALA A 112 10.16 6.25 6.17
CA ALA A 112 9.59 6.01 4.87
C ALA A 112 8.14 5.59 4.97
N ARG A 113 7.32 6.04 4.04
CA ARG A 113 5.97 5.50 3.82
C ARG A 113 6.04 4.53 2.67
N LEU A 114 5.72 3.28 2.95
CA LEU A 114 5.66 2.21 1.98
C LEU A 114 4.19 1.93 1.64
N VAL A 115 3.90 1.92 0.35
CA VAL A 115 2.66 1.43 -0.22
C VAL A 115 2.96 0.17 -1.01
N ALA A 116 2.24 -0.91 -0.76
CA ALA A 116 2.31 -2.12 -1.56
C ALA A 116 0.91 -2.55 -1.97
N ALA A 117 0.73 -2.91 -3.24
CA ALA A 117 -0.51 -3.42 -3.77
C ALA A 117 -0.28 -4.71 -4.55
N VAL A 118 -1.24 -5.62 -4.47
CA VAL A 118 -1.26 -6.88 -5.21
C VAL A 118 -2.63 -7.10 -5.82
N LEU A 119 -2.67 -7.70 -7.01
CA LEU A 119 -3.89 -8.32 -7.54
C LEU A 119 -3.90 -9.81 -7.20
N ARG A 120 -5.10 -10.37 -7.01
CA ARG A 120 -5.33 -11.76 -6.60
C ARG A 120 -4.53 -12.77 -7.43
N ASP A 121 -4.58 -12.65 -8.75
CA ASP A 121 -3.91 -13.53 -9.71
C ASP A 121 -2.94 -12.76 -10.63
N GLY A 122 -2.29 -11.72 -10.11
CA GLY A 122 -1.67 -10.72 -10.97
C GLY A 122 -0.39 -10.06 -10.44
N PRO A 123 0.00 -8.94 -11.07
CA PRO A 123 1.19 -8.19 -10.68
C PRO A 123 1.07 -7.61 -9.27
N SER A 124 2.22 -7.21 -8.75
CA SER A 124 2.35 -6.36 -7.58
C SER A 124 3.03 -5.05 -7.97
N ALA A 125 2.73 -3.98 -7.26
CA ALA A 125 3.41 -2.70 -7.39
C ALA A 125 3.66 -2.14 -5.99
N CYS A 126 4.79 -1.47 -5.81
CA CYS A 126 5.09 -0.76 -4.57
C CYS A 126 5.59 0.65 -4.87
N ALA A 127 5.35 1.55 -3.92
CA ALA A 127 5.94 2.87 -3.86
C ALA A 127 6.48 3.15 -2.46
N LEU A 128 7.59 3.86 -2.39
CA LEU A 128 8.25 4.26 -1.16
C LEU A 128 8.49 5.76 -1.20
N ARG A 129 7.89 6.49 -0.28
CA ARG A 129 8.16 7.90 -0.05
C ARG A 129 9.13 8.04 1.11
N LEU A 130 10.28 8.64 0.88
CA LEU A 130 11.28 8.92 1.90
C LEU A 130 11.05 10.30 2.52
N ARG A 131 11.02 10.35 3.85
CA ARG A 131 11.02 11.60 4.62
C ARG A 131 12.34 11.71 5.38
N ASP A 132 13.02 12.83 5.15
CA ASP A 132 14.08 13.28 6.04
C ASP A 132 13.62 14.58 6.72
N PRO A 133 13.15 14.53 7.98
CA PRO A 133 12.66 15.71 8.67
C PRO A 133 13.75 16.75 8.99
N ARG A 134 15.03 16.42 8.76
CA ARG A 134 16.16 17.35 8.92
C ARG A 134 16.49 18.12 7.63
N SER A 135 15.82 17.79 6.53
CA SER A 135 16.06 18.36 5.21
C SER A 135 14.80 19.06 4.72
N ASP A 136 14.94 20.30 4.23
CA ASP A 136 13.88 21.01 3.50
C ASP A 136 13.77 20.53 2.03
N ALA A 137 14.50 19.48 1.65
CA ALA A 137 14.42 18.90 0.31
C ALA A 137 13.06 18.25 0.05
N GLU A 138 12.64 18.23 -1.22
CA GLU A 138 11.43 17.54 -1.64
C GLU A 138 11.52 16.04 -1.30
N GLU A 139 10.45 15.51 -0.69
CA GLU A 139 10.33 14.09 -0.39
C GLU A 139 10.45 13.27 -1.67
N GLN A 140 11.31 12.24 -1.64
CA GLN A 140 11.58 11.41 -2.81
C GLN A 140 10.59 10.24 -2.87
N LEU A 141 9.89 10.10 -4.00
CA LEU A 141 9.06 8.95 -4.32
C LEU A 141 9.83 7.96 -5.20
N ILE A 142 9.91 6.71 -4.76
CA ILE A 142 10.56 5.61 -5.45
C ILE A 142 9.50 4.55 -5.78
N GLU A 143 9.39 4.14 -7.03
CA GLU A 143 8.45 3.10 -7.47
C GLU A 143 9.21 1.89 -8.00
N ALA A 144 8.97 0.73 -7.39
CA ALA A 144 9.50 -0.55 -7.84
C ALA A 144 8.67 -1.71 -7.29
N ALA A 145 8.45 -2.75 -8.08
CA ALA A 145 7.57 -3.86 -7.72
C ALA A 145 8.11 -4.75 -6.58
N ASP A 146 9.42 -4.73 -6.34
CA ASP A 146 10.17 -5.59 -5.43
C ASP A 146 10.69 -4.86 -4.19
N LEU A 147 10.21 -3.64 -3.89
CA LEU A 147 10.63 -2.88 -2.70
C LEU A 147 10.33 -3.60 -1.38
N ALA A 148 9.28 -4.43 -1.34
CA ALA A 148 8.81 -5.07 -0.12
C ALA A 148 8.33 -6.52 -0.39
N PRO A 149 9.23 -7.45 -0.72
CA PRO A 149 8.86 -8.78 -1.17
C PRO A 149 8.09 -9.57 -0.09
N ASN A 150 8.48 -9.43 1.18
CA ASN A 150 7.80 -10.09 2.30
C ASN A 150 6.36 -9.57 2.49
N LEU A 151 6.16 -8.25 2.36
CA LEU A 151 4.85 -7.64 2.45
C LEU A 151 3.94 -8.03 1.29
N VAL A 152 4.49 -8.02 0.07
CA VAL A 152 3.79 -8.52 -1.12
C VAL A 152 3.39 -9.98 -0.96
N GLY A 153 4.24 -10.81 -0.35
CA GLY A 153 3.92 -12.18 0.02
C GLY A 153 2.74 -12.26 0.98
N ALA A 154 2.81 -11.55 2.11
CA ALA A 154 1.74 -11.52 3.11
C ALA A 154 0.39 -11.01 2.54
N LEU A 155 0.41 -10.01 1.66
CA LEU A 155 -0.80 -9.54 0.98
C LEU A 155 -1.41 -10.61 0.08
N ARG A 156 -0.59 -11.39 -0.63
CA ARG A 156 -1.08 -12.52 -1.44
C ARG A 156 -1.69 -13.63 -0.59
N GLU A 157 -1.14 -13.89 0.58
CA GLU A 157 -1.69 -14.89 1.51
C GLU A 157 -3.11 -14.55 1.96
N THR A 158 -3.51 -13.27 2.00
CA THR A 158 -4.90 -12.86 2.30
C THR A 158 -5.93 -13.33 1.26
N PHE A 159 -5.47 -13.80 0.10
CA PHE A 159 -6.29 -14.35 -0.97
C PHE A 159 -6.20 -15.88 -1.09
N ALA A 160 -5.34 -16.53 -0.30
CA ALA A 160 -5.24 -17.98 -0.30
C ALA A 160 -6.54 -18.60 0.25
N PRO A 161 -6.97 -19.76 -0.27
CA PRO A 161 -8.09 -20.48 0.31
C PRO A 161 -7.76 -20.89 1.76
N ALA A 162 -8.74 -20.75 2.65
CA ALA A 162 -8.65 -21.14 4.05
C ALA A 162 -8.57 -22.67 4.25
#